data_AF-A0A660HMB1-F1
#
_entry.id   AF-A0A660HMB1-F1
#
_cell.length_a   1.000
_cell.length_b   1.000
_cell.length_c   1.000
_cell.angle_alpha   90.00
_cell.angle_beta   90.00
_cell.angle_gamma   90.00
#
_symmetry.space_group_name_H-M   'P 1'
#
loop_
_entity.id
_entity.type
_entity.pdbx_description
1 polymer ?
#
loop_
_entity_poly.entity_id
_entity_poly.type
_entity_poly.pdbx_seq_one_letter_code
_entity_poly.pdbx_strand_id
1 'polypeptide(L)'
;MFKSKKYLSFFKLFFLIDLVLFIFNNNVLYASPGIVLEQRIIQLQEEQINLLQQLNNTFNNLSLDSETRLSRMRNISEALNRVLNRINEMHQQLILRDQLQQQRINNASNHQNNNHRRY
;
A
#
# COMPACT_ATOMS: atom_id res chain seq x y z
N MET A 1 -5.80 53.56 -2.60
CA MET A 1 -6.29 52.47 -1.71
C MET A 1 -7.48 51.80 -2.40
N PHE A 2 -7.70 50.48 -2.30
CA PHE A 2 -8.81 49.69 -2.90
C PHE A 2 -8.65 49.05 -4.29
N LYS A 3 -7.47 48.50 -4.63
CA LYS A 3 -7.41 47.41 -5.64
C LYS A 3 -7.05 46.04 -5.07
N SER A 4 -6.43 45.96 -3.89
CA SER A 4 -5.97 44.71 -3.28
C SER A 4 -7.09 43.79 -2.74
N LYS A 5 -8.27 44.33 -2.39
CA LYS A 5 -9.36 43.53 -1.79
C LYS A 5 -9.97 42.51 -2.77
N LYS A 6 -10.05 42.84 -4.07
CA LYS A 6 -10.57 41.91 -5.10
C LYS A 6 -9.62 40.73 -5.33
N TYR A 7 -8.31 40.98 -5.42
CA TYR A 7 -7.31 39.92 -5.56
C TYR A 7 -7.24 39.01 -4.33
N LEU A 8 -7.39 39.56 -3.12
CA LEU A 8 -7.41 38.77 -1.89
C LEU A 8 -8.60 37.79 -1.85
N SER A 9 -9.76 38.20 -2.36
CA SER A 9 -10.95 37.34 -2.47
C SER A 9 -10.75 36.23 -3.51
N PHE A 10 -10.09 36.54 -4.62
CA PHE A 10 -9.80 35.58 -5.68
C PHE A 10 -8.79 34.51 -5.21
N PHE A 11 -7.77 34.94 -4.48
CA PHE A 11 -6.74 34.06 -3.91
C PHE A 11 -7.33 33.09 -2.89
N LYS A 12 -8.27 33.55 -2.05
CA LYS A 12 -8.99 32.68 -1.09
C LYS A 12 -9.84 31.62 -1.78
N LEU A 13 -10.53 31.98 -2.87
CA LEU A 13 -11.34 31.04 -3.63
C LEU A 13 -10.46 29.98 -4.29
N PHE A 14 -9.34 30.39 -4.88
CA PHE A 14 -8.39 29.49 -5.54
C PHE A 14 -7.79 28.48 -4.55
N PHE A 15 -7.33 28.97 -3.40
CA PHE A 15 -6.78 28.12 -2.34
C PHE A 15 -7.82 27.12 -1.80
N LEU A 16 -9.10 27.51 -1.72
CA LEU A 16 -10.17 26.63 -1.27
C LEU A 16 -10.52 25.56 -2.31
N ILE A 17 -10.49 25.92 -3.60
CA ILE A 17 -10.68 24.97 -4.71
C ILE A 17 -9.53 23.96 -4.77
N ASP A 18 -8.28 24.42 -4.66
CA ASP A 18 -7.10 23.55 -4.61
C ASP A 18 -7.12 22.63 -3.39
N LEU A 19 -7.55 23.13 -2.23
CA LEU A 19 -7.69 22.34 -1.01
C LEU A 19 -8.78 21.26 -1.16
N VAL A 20 -9.93 21.61 -1.74
CA VAL A 20 -11.02 20.67 -2.01
C VAL A 20 -10.56 19.62 -3.02
N LEU A 21 -9.92 20.02 -4.12
CA LEU A 21 -9.34 19.09 -5.09
C LEU A 21 -8.28 18.19 -4.45
N PHE A 22 -7.41 18.71 -3.59
CA PHE A 22 -6.40 17.92 -2.87
C PHE A 22 -7.04 16.87 -1.93
N ILE A 23 -8.14 17.22 -1.26
CA ILE A 23 -8.89 16.29 -0.40
C ILE A 23 -9.62 15.22 -1.23
N PHE A 24 -10.25 15.59 -2.35
CA PHE A 24 -11.01 14.65 -3.19
C PHE A 24 -10.13 13.77 -4.09
N ASN A 25 -8.97 14.26 -4.54
CA ASN A 25 -8.08 13.51 -5.45
C ASN A 25 -7.37 12.33 -4.76
N ASN A 26 -7.34 12.30 -3.41
CA ASN A 26 -6.83 11.17 -2.65
C ASN A 26 -7.82 9.99 -2.52
N ASN A 27 -9.08 10.14 -2.96
CA ASN A 27 -10.11 9.11 -2.76
C ASN A 27 -10.28 8.11 -3.91
N VAL A 28 -9.49 8.25 -4.99
CA VAL A 28 -9.41 7.23 -6.04
C VAL A 28 -8.11 6.44 -5.87
N LEU A 29 -7.90 5.89 -4.67
CA LEU A 29 -7.11 4.68 -4.56
C LEU A 29 -7.88 3.60 -5.32
N TYR A 30 -7.43 3.31 -6.55
CA TYR A 30 -7.80 2.11 -7.27
C TYR A 30 -7.62 0.93 -6.33
N ALA A 31 -8.73 0.43 -5.80
CA ALA A 31 -8.72 -0.79 -5.01
C ALA A 31 -8.31 -1.91 -5.95
N SER A 32 -7.03 -2.30 -5.88
CA SER A 32 -6.53 -3.47 -6.58
C SER A 32 -7.41 -4.67 -6.20
N PRO A 33 -7.87 -5.48 -7.17
CA PRO A 33 -8.76 -6.60 -6.90
C PRO A 33 -8.12 -7.54 -5.86
N GLY A 34 -8.83 -7.77 -4.74
CA GLY A 34 -8.32 -8.49 -3.58
C GLY A 34 -7.80 -9.90 -3.87
N ILE A 35 -8.39 -10.58 -4.85
CA ILE A 35 -7.98 -11.93 -5.29
C ILE A 35 -6.55 -11.92 -5.84
N VAL A 36 -6.13 -10.83 -6.50
CA VAL A 36 -4.79 -10.70 -7.08
C VAL A 36 -3.75 -10.44 -5.99
N LEU A 37 -4.10 -9.71 -4.92
CA LEU A 37 -3.18 -9.44 -3.80
C LEU A 37 -2.85 -10.72 -3.02
N GLU A 38 -3.85 -11.54 -2.69
CA GLU A 38 -3.63 -12.78 -1.95
C GLU A 38 -2.79 -13.78 -2.75
N GLN A 39 -3.10 -13.96 -4.04
CA GLN A 39 -2.28 -14.78 -4.94
C GLN A 39 -0.84 -14.25 -5.04
N ARG A 40 -0.66 -12.93 -5.07
CA ARG A 40 0.67 -12.32 -5.11
C ARG A 40 1.44 -12.53 -3.82
N ILE A 41 0.78 -12.53 -2.65
CA ILE A 41 1.42 -12.85 -1.37
C ILE A 41 1.95 -14.28 -1.39
N ILE A 42 1.16 -15.24 -1.88
CA ILE A 42 1.58 -16.64 -1.99
C ILE A 42 2.83 -16.77 -2.90
N GLN A 43 2.81 -16.13 -4.08
CA GLN A 43 3.97 -16.11 -4.98
C GLN A 43 5.23 -15.55 -4.32
N LEU A 44 5.11 -14.48 -3.52
CA LEU A 44 6.25 -13.91 -2.81
C LEU A 44 6.74 -14.80 -1.66
N GLN A 45 5.85 -15.57 -1.01
CA GLN A 45 6.26 -16.55 -0.02
C GLN A 45 7.05 -17.70 -0.67
N GLU A 46 6.63 -18.17 -1.84
CA GLU A 46 7.40 -19.15 -2.62
C GLU A 46 8.76 -18.58 -3.04
N GLU A 47 8.80 -17.33 -3.49
CA GLU A 47 10.06 -16.63 -3.82
C GLU A 47 10.98 -16.52 -2.59
N GLN A 48 10.44 -16.20 -1.42
CA GLN A 48 11.18 -16.17 -0.16
C GLN A 48 11.80 -17.54 0.16
N ILE A 49 11.03 -18.63 0.04
CA ILE A 49 11.50 -19.99 0.28
C ILE A 49 12.64 -20.34 -0.69
N ASN A 50 12.47 -20.03 -1.97
CA ASN A 50 13.50 -20.26 -2.99
C ASN A 50 14.78 -19.47 -2.69
N LEU A 51 14.67 -18.22 -2.27
CA LEU A 51 15.83 -17.41 -1.89
C LEU A 51 16.52 -17.95 -0.64
N LEU A 52 15.79 -18.44 0.36
CA LEU A 52 16.38 -19.11 1.54
C LEU A 52 17.13 -20.39 1.14
N GLN A 53 16.57 -21.17 0.20
CA GLN A 53 17.25 -22.35 -0.32
C GLN A 53 18.52 -21.96 -1.09
N GLN A 54 18.48 -20.92 -1.91
CA GLN A 54 19.66 -20.39 -2.61
C GLN A 54 20.72 -19.89 -1.63
N LEU A 55 20.32 -19.24 -0.54
CA LEU A 55 21.23 -18.79 0.52
C LEU A 55 21.94 -19.99 1.15
N ASN A 56 21.19 -21.02 1.52
CA ASN A 56 21.72 -22.25 2.11
C ASN A 56 22.66 -22.98 1.12
N ASN A 57 22.27 -23.09 -0.14
CA ASN A 57 23.10 -23.69 -1.18
C ASN A 57 24.40 -22.90 -1.37
N THR A 58 24.33 -21.58 -1.37
CA THR A 58 25.52 -20.71 -1.50
C THR A 58 26.43 -20.86 -0.29
N PHE A 59 25.87 -20.90 0.92
CA PHE A 59 26.61 -21.11 2.16
C PHE A 59 27.35 -22.46 2.17
N ASN A 60 26.69 -23.53 1.74
CA ASN A 60 27.28 -24.87 1.70
C ASN A 60 28.16 -25.11 0.46
N ASN A 61 28.23 -24.17 -0.47
CA ASN A 61 29.07 -24.32 -1.66
C ASN A 61 30.54 -24.04 -1.33
N LEU A 62 31.26 -25.11 -1.01
CA LEU A 62 32.70 -25.08 -0.73
C LEU A 62 33.57 -24.96 -1.99
N SER A 63 32.99 -25.10 -3.19
CA SER A 63 33.71 -24.86 -4.45
C SER A 63 33.90 -23.37 -4.75
N LEU A 64 33.13 -22.50 -4.10
CA LEU A 64 33.31 -21.04 -4.15
C LEU A 64 34.29 -20.61 -3.07
N ASP A 65 35.18 -19.67 -3.41
CA ASP A 65 36.01 -18.99 -2.43
C ASP A 65 35.13 -18.19 -1.44
N SER A 66 35.70 -17.86 -0.28
CA SER A 66 34.96 -17.21 0.80
C SER A 66 34.43 -15.83 0.42
N GLU A 67 35.16 -15.07 -0.40
CA GLU A 67 34.74 -13.71 -0.79
C GLU A 67 33.57 -13.77 -1.78
N THR A 68 33.67 -14.62 -2.81
CA THR A 68 32.57 -14.85 -3.76
C THR A 68 31.34 -15.39 -3.05
N ARG A 69 31.51 -16.32 -2.10
CA ARG A 69 30.41 -16.88 -1.32
C ARG A 69 29.70 -15.80 -0.48
N LEU A 70 30.47 -14.98 0.24
CA LEU A 70 29.92 -13.88 1.04
C LEU A 70 29.20 -12.83 0.18
N SER A 71 29.78 -12.45 -0.96
CA SER A 71 29.15 -11.52 -1.89
C SER A 71 27.80 -12.04 -2.42
N ARG A 72 27.76 -13.30 -2.85
CA ARG A 72 26.50 -13.93 -3.30
C ARG A 72 25.47 -14.03 -2.17
N MET A 73 25.89 -14.41 -0.96
CA MET A 73 25.01 -14.45 0.21
C MET A 73 24.43 -13.07 0.50
N ARG A 74 25.23 -12.00 0.44
CA ARG A 74 24.76 -10.63 0.64
C ARG A 74 23.69 -10.24 -0.39
N ASN A 75 23.91 -10.54 -1.66
CA ASN A 75 22.95 -10.24 -2.73
C ASN A 75 21.62 -10.99 -2.51
N ILE A 76 21.69 -12.26 -2.08
CA ILE A 76 20.50 -13.05 -1.75
C ILE A 76 19.77 -12.47 -0.53
N SER A 77 20.51 -12.04 0.50
CA SER A 77 19.92 -11.37 1.67
C SER A 77 19.24 -10.05 1.32
N GLU A 78 19.82 -9.26 0.41
CA GLU A 78 19.18 -8.03 -0.09
C GLU A 78 17.89 -8.34 -0.86
N ALA A 79 17.88 -9.40 -1.67
CA ALA A 79 16.66 -9.86 -2.35
C ALA A 79 15.59 -10.30 -1.34
N LEU A 80 15.96 -11.07 -0.32
CA LEU A 80 15.06 -11.48 0.78
C LEU A 80 14.42 -10.28 1.47
N ASN A 81 15.21 -9.25 1.79
CA ASN A 81 14.69 -8.03 2.41
C ASN A 81 13.66 -7.32 1.53
N ARG A 82 13.88 -7.27 0.21
CA ARG A 82 12.91 -6.68 -0.74
C ARG A 82 11.62 -7.48 -0.78
N VAL A 83 11.70 -8.81 -0.84
CA VAL A 83 10.53 -9.69 -0.84
C VAL A 83 9.73 -9.52 0.46
N LEU A 84 10.40 -9.52 1.61
CA LEU A 84 9.77 -9.30 2.92
C LEU A 84 9.06 -7.93 3.01
N ASN A 85 9.73 -6.86 2.57
CA ASN A 85 9.12 -5.54 2.52
C ASN A 85 7.86 -5.54 1.65
N ARG A 86 7.91 -6.21 0.50
CA ARG A 86 6.76 -6.27 -0.41
C ARG A 86 5.59 -7.07 0.16
N ILE A 87 5.86 -8.15 0.89
CA ILE A 87 4.84 -8.90 1.64
C ILE A 87 4.19 -7.99 2.70
N ASN A 88 4.99 -7.21 3.44
CA ASN A 88 4.47 -6.29 4.45
C ASN A 88 3.61 -5.18 3.85
N GLU A 89 4.04 -4.58 2.74
CA GLU A 89 3.26 -3.57 2.00
C GLU A 89 1.90 -4.12 1.58
N MET A 90 1.85 -5.34 1.05
CA MET A 90 0.58 -5.95 0.62
C MET A 90 -0.33 -6.29 1.80
N HIS A 91 0.21 -6.75 2.93
CA HIS A 91 -0.58 -6.93 4.15
C HIS A 91 -1.19 -5.61 4.64
N GLN A 92 -0.43 -4.52 4.62
CA GLN A 92 -0.96 -3.20 4.97
C GLN A 92 -2.09 -2.78 4.03
N GLN A 93 -1.95 -3.03 2.72
CA GLN A 93 -3.01 -2.76 1.74
C GLN A 93 -4.29 -3.57 2.03
N LEU A 94 -4.15 -4.85 2.41
CA LEU A 94 -5.29 -5.69 2.81
C LEU A 94 -6.01 -5.13 4.04
N ILE A 95 -5.25 -4.75 5.08
CA ILE A 95 -5.82 -4.15 6.30
C ILE A 95 -6.59 -2.87 5.98
N LEU A 96 -6.02 -1.97 5.17
CA LEU A 96 -6.67 -0.73 4.76
C LEU A 96 -7.96 -0.99 3.96
N ARG A 97 -7.93 -1.98 3.06
CA ARG A 97 -9.12 -2.40 2.31
C ARG A 97 -10.22 -2.88 3.24
N ASP A 98 -9.88 -3.73 4.21
CA ASP A 98 -10.86 -4.30 5.13
C ASP A 98 -11.46 -3.22 6.04
N GLN A 99 -10.65 -2.25 6.49
CA GLN A 99 -11.14 -1.08 7.22
C GLN A 99 -12.10 -0.23 6.39
N LEU A 100 -11.76 0.05 5.12
CA LEU A 100 -12.63 0.80 4.20
C LEU A 100 -13.95 0.05 3.95
N GLN A 101 -13.90 -1.28 3.80
CA GLN A 101 -15.09 -2.10 3.62
C GLN A 101 -16.00 -2.05 4.85
N GLN A 102 -15.43 -2.13 6.06
CA GLN A 102 -16.18 -1.98 7.31
C GLN A 102 -16.83 -0.60 7.43
N GLN A 103 -16.12 0.48 7.07
CA GLN A 103 -16.69 1.83 7.06
C GLN A 103 -17.86 1.96 6.07
N ARG A 104 -17.72 1.39 4.87
CA ARG A 104 -18.82 1.38 3.88
C ARG A 104 -20.05 0.65 4.40
N ILE A 105 -19.87 -0.50 5.04
CA ILE A 105 -20.97 -1.27 5.64
C ILE A 105 -21.65 -0.43 6.73
N ASN A 106 -20.89 0.10 7.69
CA ASN A 106 -21.43 0.91 8.78
C ASN A 106 -22.19 2.16 8.29
N ASN A 107 -21.66 2.84 7.27
CA ASN A 107 -22.32 4.00 6.67
C ASN A 107 -23.61 3.61 5.93
N ALA A 108 -23.62 2.48 5.21
CA ALA A 108 -24.82 1.98 4.55
C ALA A 108 -25.92 1.58 5.56
N SER A 109 -25.55 0.93 6.67
CA SER A 109 -26.47 0.56 7.75
C SER A 109 -27.10 1.78 8.44
N ASN A 110 -26.32 2.86 8.64
CA ASN A 110 -26.83 4.10 9.23
C ASN A 110 -27.82 4.85 8.32
N HIS A 111 -27.76 4.66 6.99
CA HIS A 111 -28.71 5.27 6.06
C HIS A 111 -30.05 4.52 6.02
N GLN A 112 -30.08 3.21 6.29
CA GLN A 112 -31.34 2.45 6.40
C GLN A 112 -32.12 2.78 7.67
N ASN A 113 -31.46 3.09 8.78
CA ASN A 113 -32.12 3.33 10.07
C ASN A 113 -32.91 4.66 10.13
N ASN A 114 -32.59 5.64 9.27
CA ASN A 114 -33.32 6.90 9.20
C ASN A 114 -34.63 6.83 8.42
N ASN A 115 -34.84 5.79 7.59
CA ASN A 115 -36.07 5.63 6.81
C ASN A 115 -37.16 4.84 7.54
N HIS A 116 -36.88 4.28 8.72
CA HIS A 116 -37.85 3.47 9.48
C HIS A 116 -38.55 4.23 10.62
N ARG A 117 -38.23 5.52 10.81
CA ARG A 117 -38.76 6.36 11.91
C ARG A 117 -39.89 7.30 11.48
N ARG A 118 -40.60 6.95 10.40
CA ARG A 118 -41.80 7.63 9.92
C ARG A 118 -42.85 6.62 9.49
N TYR A 119 -43.40 5.87 10.45
CA TYR A 119 -44.73 5.26 10.38
C TYR A 119 -45.31 5.23 11.79
#